data_AF-A0A9E3KHQ5-F1
#
_entry.id   AF-A0A9E3KHQ5-F1
#
_cell.length_a   1.000
_cell.length_b   1.000
_cell.length_c   1.000
_cell.angle_alpha   90.00
_cell.angle_beta   90.00
_cell.angle_gamma   90.00
#
_symmetry.space_group_name_H-M   'P 1'
#
loop_
_entity.id
_entity.type
_entity.pdbx_description
1 polymer ?
#
loop_
_entity_poly.entity_id
_entity_poly.type
_entity_poly.pdbx_seq_one_letter_code
_entity_poly.pdbx_strand_id
1 'polypeptide(L)'
;MNRIVVTVIILFLLSGFTVSSVEDEVELTCVKKQMSTQTCHYNFTINGIRYHFIDNGCKTKKEDIIKKAKIGKLALAKDWKIECEAKKDGR
;
A
#
# COMPACT_ATOMS: atom_id res chain seq x y z
N MET A 1 -26.68 -25.49 37.81
CA MET A 1 -26.80 -24.47 36.74
C MET A 1 -25.56 -23.58 36.58
N ASN A 2 -24.70 -23.38 37.58
CA ASN A 2 -23.55 -22.45 37.47
C ASN A 2 -22.36 -22.93 36.63
N ARG A 3 -22.14 -24.24 36.49
CA ARG A 3 -20.94 -24.75 35.78
C ARG A 3 -21.04 -24.58 34.26
N ILE A 4 -22.24 -24.66 33.69
CA ILE A 4 -22.47 -24.55 32.24
C ILE A 4 -22.26 -23.10 31.77
N VAL A 5 -22.72 -22.13 32.57
CA VAL A 5 -22.60 -20.70 32.25
C VAL A 5 -21.14 -20.25 32.22
N VAL A 6 -20.31 -20.74 33.16
CA VAL A 6 -18.88 -20.42 33.21
C VAL A 6 -18.13 -20.97 31.99
N THR A 7 -18.44 -22.20 31.56
CA THR A 7 -17.77 -22.81 30.40
C THR A 7 -18.10 -22.08 29.08
N VAL A 8 -19.34 -21.60 28.93
CA VAL A 8 -19.75 -20.84 27.73
C VAL A 8 -19.05 -19.48 27.64
N ILE A 9 -18.83 -18.80 28.77
CA ILE A 9 -18.15 -17.51 28.81
C ILE A 9 -16.65 -17.65 28.46
N ILE A 10 -15.99 -18.73 28.89
CA ILE A 10 -14.58 -18.99 28.59
C ILE A 10 -14.38 -19.29 27.09
N LEU A 11 -15.32 -19.99 26.45
CA LEU A 11 -15.30 -20.27 25.01
C LEU A 11 -15.43 -18.99 24.16
N PHE A 12 -16.22 -18.01 24.60
CA PHE A 12 -16.35 -16.72 23.92
C PHE A 12 -15.11 -15.81 24.06
N LEU A 13 -14.29 -16.01 25.10
CA LEU A 13 -13.02 -15.29 25.25
C LEU A 13 -11.87 -15.90 24.42
N LEU A 14 -12.00 -17.17 24.00
CA LEU A 14 -11.03 -17.89 23.17
C LEU A 14 -11.32 -17.80 21.67
N SER A 15 -12.49 -17.31 21.25
CA SER A 15 -12.71 -16.86 19.87
C SER A 15 -11.96 -15.54 19.67
N GLY A 16 -10.63 -15.65 19.60
CA GLY A 16 -9.76 -14.56 19.21
C GLY A 16 -10.30 -13.95 17.93
N PHE A 17 -10.62 -12.66 17.99
CA PHE A 17 -10.79 -11.84 16.82
C PHE A 17 -9.55 -12.07 15.95
N THR A 18 -9.69 -12.86 14.89
CA THR A 18 -8.77 -12.80 13.77
C THR A 18 -8.99 -11.41 13.20
N VAL A 19 -8.19 -10.44 13.68
CA VAL A 19 -7.97 -9.21 12.96
C VAL A 19 -7.44 -9.69 11.61
N SER A 20 -8.33 -9.75 10.62
CA SER A 20 -7.90 -9.78 9.23
C SER A 20 -6.96 -8.59 9.11
N SER A 21 -5.67 -8.87 9.08
CA SER A 21 -4.67 -7.90 8.67
C SER A 21 -5.14 -7.48 7.30
N VAL A 22 -5.82 -6.34 7.24
CA VAL A 22 -5.96 -5.57 6.02
C VAL A 22 -4.53 -5.15 5.73
N GLU A 23 -3.75 -6.07 5.15
CA GLU A 23 -2.50 -5.68 4.51
C GLU A 23 -2.92 -4.64 3.50
N ASP A 24 -2.52 -3.39 3.72
CA ASP A 24 -2.82 -2.31 2.80
C ASP A 24 -2.46 -2.78 1.38
N GLU A 25 -3.45 -2.85 0.49
CA GLU A 25 -3.25 -3.32 -0.87
C GLU A 25 -2.48 -2.22 -1.61
N VAL A 26 -1.15 -2.32 -1.59
CA VAL A 26 -0.25 -1.38 -2.27
C VAL A 26 -0.02 -1.87 -3.71
N GLU A 27 -0.67 -1.22 -4.65
CA GLU A 27 -0.49 -1.40 -6.09
C GLU A 27 0.38 -0.27 -6.65
N LEU A 28 1.47 -0.60 -7.35
CA LEU A 28 2.22 0.39 -8.12
C LEU A 28 1.53 0.59 -9.48
N THR A 29 0.88 1.73 -9.69
CA THR A 29 0.20 2.04 -10.95
C THR A 29 1.18 2.30 -12.09
N CYS A 30 2.23 3.07 -11.85
CA CYS A 30 3.18 3.47 -12.90
C CYS A 30 4.46 4.09 -12.34
N VAL A 31 5.47 4.20 -13.22
CA VAL A 31 6.70 4.95 -12.97
C VAL A 31 6.96 5.85 -14.17
N LYS A 32 7.15 7.16 -13.94
CA LYS A 32 7.54 8.12 -14.99
C LYS A 32 8.86 8.77 -14.64
N LYS A 33 9.84 8.64 -15.54
CA LYS A 33 11.13 9.31 -15.42
C LYS A 33 11.07 10.64 -16.17
N GLN A 34 11.38 11.73 -15.48
CA GLN A 34 11.50 13.05 -16.05
C GLN A 34 12.99 13.37 -16.23
N MET A 35 13.47 13.28 -17.48
CA MET A 35 14.89 13.38 -17.80
C MET A 35 15.48 14.78 -17.56
N SER A 36 14.70 15.85 -17.76
CA SER A 36 15.15 17.23 -17.61
C SER A 36 15.54 17.59 -16.17
N THR A 37 14.84 17.02 -15.18
CA THR A 37 15.06 17.25 -13.75
C THR A 37 15.71 16.06 -13.06
N GLN A 38 15.96 14.96 -13.79
CA GLN A 38 16.44 13.69 -13.27
C GLN A 38 15.55 13.13 -12.13
N THR A 39 14.24 13.35 -12.18
CA THR A 39 13.30 12.88 -11.15
C THR A 39 12.51 11.67 -11.61
N CYS A 40 12.30 10.70 -10.71
CA CYS A 40 11.45 9.54 -10.96
C CYS A 40 10.18 9.66 -10.12
N HIS A 41 9.03 9.65 -10.79
CA HIS A 41 7.71 9.73 -10.20
C HIS A 41 7.12 8.32 -10.12
N TYR A 42 6.71 7.90 -8.93
CA TYR A 42 6.08 6.62 -8.66
C TYR A 42 4.67 6.88 -8.16
N ASN A 43 3.67 6.34 -8.84
CA ASN A 43 2.28 6.48 -8.40
C ASN A 43 1.75 5.14 -7.90
N PHE A 44 1.06 5.20 -6.77
CA PHE A 44 0.51 4.05 -6.07
C PHE A 44 -1.00 4.22 -5.92
N THR A 45 -1.70 3.10 -6.01
CA THR A 45 -3.04 2.95 -5.44
C THR A 45 -2.89 2.16 -4.15
N ILE A 46 -3.31 2.72 -3.03
CA ILE A 46 -3.28 2.08 -1.71
C ILE A 46 -4.70 2.10 -1.16
N ASN A 47 -5.32 0.92 -1.05
CA ASN A 47 -6.73 0.76 -0.64
C ASN A 47 -7.68 1.65 -1.47
N GLY A 48 -7.47 1.70 -2.78
CA GLY A 48 -8.24 2.54 -3.72
C GLY A 48 -7.90 4.03 -3.69
N ILE A 49 -7.03 4.49 -2.78
CA ILE A 49 -6.61 5.89 -2.68
C ILE A 49 -5.31 6.09 -3.46
N ARG A 50 -5.24 7.21 -4.15
CA ARG A 50 -4.15 7.54 -5.06
C ARG A 50 -3.05 8.31 -4.32
N TYR A 51 -1.81 7.86 -4.48
CA TYR A 51 -0.63 8.44 -3.86
C TYR A 51 0.51 8.56 -4.86
N HIS A 52 1.44 9.47 -4.61
CA HIS A 52 2.67 9.60 -5.38
C HIS A 52 3.90 9.75 -4.48
N PHE A 53 5.04 9.34 -5.03
CA PHE A 53 6.37 9.51 -4.46
C PHE A 53 7.34 10.02 -5.54
N ILE A 54 8.22 10.95 -5.18
CA ILE A 54 9.24 11.51 -6.07
C ILE A 54 10.63 11.10 -5.56
N ASP A 55 11.38 10.39 -6.39
CA ASP A 55 12.81 10.12 -6.19
C ASP A 55 13.64 11.12 -6.98
N ASN A 56 14.25 12.08 -6.27
CA ASN A 56 15.16 13.05 -6.86
C ASN A 56 16.50 12.38 -7.20
N GLY A 57 16.79 12.28 -8.49
CA GLY A 57 17.99 11.62 -9.01
C GLY A 57 17.78 10.15 -9.38
N CYS A 58 16.57 9.58 -9.22
CA CYS A 58 16.26 8.19 -9.54
C CYS A 58 17.26 7.19 -8.92
N LYS A 59 17.67 7.43 -7.68
CA LYS A 59 18.77 6.70 -7.02
C LYS A 59 18.35 5.34 -6.48
N THR A 60 17.05 5.17 -6.22
CA THR A 60 16.52 3.98 -5.57
C THR A 60 15.95 3.02 -6.59
N LYS A 61 16.25 1.73 -6.44
CA LYS A 61 15.65 0.69 -7.28
C LYS A 61 14.14 0.68 -7.08
N LYS A 62 13.41 0.39 -8.15
CA LYS A 62 11.93 0.36 -8.15
C LYS A 62 11.40 -0.61 -7.08
N GLU A 63 12.03 -1.76 -6.93
CA GLU A 63 11.66 -2.81 -6.00
C GLU A 63 11.77 -2.33 -4.55
N ASP A 64 12.81 -1.56 -4.24
CA ASP A 64 13.02 -0.99 -2.90
C ASP A 64 11.99 0.10 -2.59
N ILE A 65 11.59 0.90 -3.59
CA ILE A 65 10.49 1.86 -3.44
C ILE A 65 9.17 1.13 -3.16
N ILE A 66 8.82 0.09 -3.93
CA ILE A 66 7.61 -0.71 -3.68
C ILE A 66 7.64 -1.32 -2.28
N LYS A 67 8.79 -1.88 -1.87
CA LYS A 67 8.95 -2.45 -0.52
C LYS A 67 8.74 -1.38 0.55
N LYS A 68 9.34 -0.20 0.40
CA LYS A 68 9.15 0.93 1.34
C LYS A 68 7.71 1.41 1.38
N ALA A 69 6.99 1.42 0.25
CA ALA A 69 5.57 1.74 0.20
C ALA A 69 4.73 0.76 1.03
N LYS A 70 4.95 -0.56 0.83
CA LYS A 70 4.26 -1.64 1.58
C LYS A 70 4.45 -1.58 3.08
N ILE A 71 5.60 -1.12 3.56
CA ILE A 71 5.91 -1.02 4.99
C ILE A 71 5.70 0.38 5.57
N GLY A 72 5.07 1.29 4.82
CA GLY A 72 4.77 2.65 5.28
C GLY A 72 5.98 3.55 5.49
N LYS A 73 7.12 3.28 4.83
CA LYS A 73 8.38 4.05 4.95
C LYS A 73 8.62 5.05 3.82
N LEU A 74 7.62 5.32 2.98
CA LEU A 74 7.66 6.42 2.01
C LEU A 74 6.80 7.58 2.49
N ALA A 75 7.32 8.80 2.33
CA ALA A 75 6.52 10.01 2.44
C ALA A 75 5.67 10.14 1.16
N LEU A 76 4.49 9.53 1.19
CA LEU A 76 3.54 9.55 0.08
C LEU A 76 2.69 10.81 0.13
N ALA A 77 2.52 11.45 -1.02
CA ALA A 77 1.67 12.62 -1.18
C ALA A 77 0.39 12.26 -1.98
N LYS A 78 -0.76 12.78 -1.56
CA LYS A 78 -2.08 12.43 -2.14
C LYS A 78 -2.39 13.15 -3.46
N ASP A 79 -1.61 14.16 -3.81
CA ASP A 79 -1.80 15.01 -4.98
C ASP A 79 -1.08 14.44 -6.20
N TRP A 80 -1.68 13.43 -6.82
CA TRP A 80 -1.18 12.80 -8.05
C TRP A 80 -0.89 13.84 -9.15
N LYS A 81 0.38 14.25 -9.31
CA LYS A 81 0.76 15.33 -10.25
C LYS A 81 0.85 14.89 -11.70
N ILE A 82 1.13 13.61 -11.93
CA ILE A 82 1.40 13.08 -13.27
C ILE A 82 0.38 12.01 -13.57
N GLU A 83 -0.61 12.34 -14.39
CA GLU A 83 -1.53 11.33 -14.91
C GLU A 83 -0.76 10.19 -15.55
N CYS A 84 -1.08 8.99 -15.11
CA CYS A 84 -0.65 7.78 -15.78
C CYS A 84 -1.82 7.30 -16.61
N GLU A 85 -1.59 7.20 -17.92
CA GLU A 85 -2.45 6.39 -18.77
C GLU A 85 -2.39 4.97 -18.18
N ALA A 86 -3.51 4.53 -17.60
CA ALA A 86 -3.67 3.13 -17.26
C ALA A 86 -3.33 2.36 -18.53
N LYS A 87 -2.39 1.40 -18.43
CA LYS A 87 -1.94 0.63 -19.58
C LYS A 87 -3.16 0.23 -20.41
N LYS A 88 -3.28 0.74 -21.63
CA LYS A 88 -4.10 0.05 -22.63
C LYS A 88 -3.43 -1.31 -22.76
N ASP A 89 -4.14 -2.33 -22.28
CA ASP A 89 -3.79 -3.72 -22.45
C ASP A 89 -3.67 -3.98 -23.96
N GLY A 90 -2.44 -3.87 -24.46
CA GLY A 90 -2.07 -4.15 -25.83
C GLY A 90 -1.88 -5.65 -25.94
N ARG A 91 -3.00 -6.33 -26.18
CA ARG A 91 -3.09 -7.73 -26.60
C ARG A 91 -2.19 -8.04 -27.79
#